data_AF-A0AAV9JKU0-F1
#
_entry.id   AF-A0AAV9JKU0-F1
#
_cell.length_a   1.000
_cell.length_b   1.000
_cell.length_c   1.000
_cell.angle_alpha   90.00
_cell.angle_beta   90.00
_cell.angle_gamma   90.00
#
_symmetry.space_group_name_H-M   'P 1'
#
loop_
_entity.id
_entity.type
_entity.pdbx_description
1 polymer ?
#
loop_
_entity_poly.entity_id
_entity_poly.type
_entity_poly.pdbx_seq_one_letter_code
_entity_poly.pdbx_strand_id
1 'polypeptide(L)'
;MLPTISSTRPYDGPLGKGTFSTDLQVLNKAEHDCLTRLELSFELQLDGAEEVNVGFCIAFIVDKTLTKAGGAKGGRRRRWITELLRDVYDESEVAKLMRALFNRGGARRPALRPFAAQLQGGRLCQLDTFIVEPQFRGGNGIGAMCLDSFHALLPRLGGRMAYSGTVVLSPGMPEICAADFPGVENLAAGKKLVQFYSRCGYQLYTGPKDDDDETRFIMGRTV
;
A
#
# COMPACT_ATOMS: atom_id res chain seq x y z
N MET A 1 14.11 20.43 -1.38
CA MET A 1 13.50 19.81 -0.19
C MET A 1 12.22 19.15 -0.67
N LEU A 2 12.07 17.84 -0.50
CA LEU A 2 10.84 17.16 -0.89
C LEU A 2 9.73 17.50 0.14
N PRO A 3 8.46 17.57 -0.27
CA PRO A 3 7.40 17.99 0.64
C PRO A 3 7.17 16.93 1.73
N THR A 4 7.20 17.38 2.98
CA THR A 4 6.63 16.66 4.12
C THR A 4 5.25 17.24 4.39
N ILE A 5 4.26 16.37 4.60
CA ILE A 5 2.92 16.74 4.98
C ILE A 5 2.61 16.09 6.31
N SER A 6 2.27 16.92 7.28
CA SER A 6 1.91 16.49 8.62
C SER A 6 0.41 16.60 8.83
N SER A 7 -0.13 15.70 9.63
CA SER A 7 -1.48 15.79 10.17
C SER A 7 -1.47 15.39 11.63
N THR A 8 -2.16 16.17 12.44
CA THR A 8 -2.44 15.82 13.84
C THR A 8 -3.94 15.71 14.03
N ARG A 9 -4.35 14.83 14.94
CA ARG A 9 -5.76 14.70 15.35
C ARG A 9 -5.86 14.26 16.81
N PRO A 10 -6.95 14.62 17.51
CA PRO A 10 -7.20 14.09 18.84
C PRO A 10 -7.26 12.56 18.83
N TYR A 11 -6.71 11.95 19.87
CA TYR A 11 -6.86 10.54 20.18
C TYR A 11 -7.66 10.39 21.48
N ASP A 12 -8.69 9.57 21.44
CA ASP A 12 -9.46 9.15 22.60
C ASP A 12 -9.75 7.65 22.43
N GLY A 13 -9.01 6.81 23.16
CA GLY A 13 -9.05 5.37 22.96
C GLY A 13 -8.61 4.57 24.19
N PRO A 14 -8.46 3.24 24.07
CA PRO A 14 -8.19 2.36 25.22
C PRO A 14 -6.88 2.66 25.97
N LEU A 15 -5.95 3.38 25.34
CA LEU A 15 -4.68 3.79 25.94
C LEU A 15 -4.77 5.13 26.69
N GLY A 16 -5.93 5.80 26.66
CA GLY A 16 -6.16 7.13 27.21
C GLY A 16 -6.43 8.18 26.14
N LYS A 17 -6.31 9.45 26.54
CA LYS A 17 -6.46 10.62 25.66
C LYS A 17 -5.12 11.18 25.26
N GLY A 18 -5.06 11.84 24.11
CA GLY A 18 -3.84 12.46 23.60
C GLY A 18 -3.97 12.99 22.18
N THR A 19 -2.84 13.05 21.49
CA THR A 19 -2.74 13.48 20.09
C THR A 19 -2.07 12.39 19.26
N PHE A 20 -2.67 12.07 18.12
CA PHE A 20 -2.10 11.20 17.10
C PHE A 20 -1.56 12.05 15.94
N SER A 21 -0.29 11.86 15.63
CA SER A 21 0.44 12.58 14.59
C SER A 21 0.79 11.63 13.45
N THR A 22 0.82 12.16 12.23
CA THR A 22 1.26 11.43 11.05
C THR A 22 2.06 12.37 10.17
N ASP A 23 3.28 11.97 9.85
CA ASP A 23 4.11 12.66 8.89
C ASP A 23 4.23 11.80 7.64
N LEU A 24 3.99 12.40 6.49
CA LEU A 24 4.18 11.79 5.17
C LEU A 24 5.29 12.51 4.44
N GLN A 25 6.33 11.77 4.07
CA GLN A 25 7.42 12.23 3.23
C GLN A 25 7.31 11.63 1.83
N VAL A 26 7.40 12.48 0.81
CA VAL A 26 7.53 12.03 -0.58
C VAL A 26 9.01 11.87 -0.89
N LEU A 27 9.44 10.68 -1.30
CA LEU A 27 10.81 10.40 -1.69
C LEU A 27 10.92 10.22 -3.21
N ASN A 28 11.77 11.03 -3.83
CA ASN A 28 12.10 10.94 -5.26
C ASN A 28 13.22 9.94 -5.53
N LYS A 29 13.29 8.86 -4.74
CA LYS A 29 14.35 7.84 -4.75
C LYS A 29 13.93 6.54 -5.43
N ALA A 30 12.90 6.53 -6.26
CA ALA A 30 12.57 5.31 -6.97
C ALA A 30 13.54 5.11 -8.13
N GLU A 31 14.07 3.90 -8.27
CA GLU A 31 14.94 3.47 -9.38
C GLU A 31 14.24 3.55 -10.75
N HIS A 32 12.91 3.70 -10.73
CA HIS A 32 12.02 3.74 -11.88
C HIS A 32 11.27 5.07 -11.94
N ASP A 33 11.26 5.72 -13.12
CA ASP A 33 10.61 7.02 -13.35
C ASP A 33 9.10 6.97 -13.11
N CYS A 34 8.52 5.77 -13.23
CA CYS A 34 7.10 5.52 -13.02
C CYS A 34 6.70 5.28 -11.57
N LEU A 35 7.62 5.37 -10.61
CA LEU A 35 7.34 5.18 -9.20
C LEU A 35 7.63 6.44 -8.38
N THR A 36 6.76 6.73 -7.43
CA THR A 36 7.01 7.70 -6.37
C THR A 36 6.84 7.01 -5.03
N ARG A 37 7.90 7.00 -4.21
CA ARG A 37 7.87 6.38 -2.89
C ARG A 37 7.31 7.37 -1.87
N LEU A 38 6.42 6.88 -1.02
CA LEU A 38 5.87 7.59 0.12
C LEU A 38 6.31 6.84 1.37
N GLU A 39 6.81 7.57 2.35
CA GLU A 39 7.11 7.04 3.68
C GLU A 39 6.29 7.81 4.70
N LEU A 40 5.67 7.09 5.62
CA LEU A 40 4.89 7.67 6.70
C LEU A 40 5.38 7.16 8.04
N SER A 41 5.51 8.06 9.00
CA SER A 41 5.63 7.73 10.43
C SER A 41 4.33 8.07 11.15
N PHE A 42 3.99 7.25 12.14
CA PHE A 42 2.84 7.47 13.00
C PHE A 42 3.34 7.63 14.43
N GLU A 43 2.87 8.67 15.12
CA GLU A 43 3.30 9.01 16.47
C GLU A 43 2.07 9.24 17.35
N LEU A 44 2.21 8.92 18.64
CA LEU A 44 1.16 9.09 19.64
C LEU A 44 1.77 9.78 20.86
N GLN A 45 1.16 10.88 21.28
CA GLN A 45 1.46 11.53 22.54
C GLN A 45 0.23 11.47 23.43
N LEU A 46 0.28 10.69 24.52
CA LEU A 46 -0.77 10.64 25.53
C LEU A 46 -0.66 11.84 26.49
N ASP A 47 -1.78 12.23 27.10
CA ASP A 47 -1.81 13.34 28.06
C ASP A 47 -0.84 13.10 29.23
N GLY A 48 0.15 13.98 29.37
CA GLY A 48 1.19 13.87 30.40
C GLY A 48 2.31 12.87 30.09
N ALA A 49 2.36 12.31 28.87
CA ALA A 49 3.42 11.41 28.41
C ALA A 49 4.26 12.03 27.29
N GLU A 50 5.45 11.45 27.07
CA GLU A 50 6.28 11.74 25.91
C GLU A 50 5.66 11.16 24.63
N GLU A 51 6.00 11.78 23.49
CA GLU A 51 5.61 11.28 22.18
C GLU A 51 6.38 9.99 21.85
N VAL A 52 5.66 9.00 21.33
CA VAL A 52 6.22 7.70 20.97
C VAL A 52 5.83 7.31 19.55
N ASN A 53 6.75 6.67 18.83
CA ASN A 53 6.45 6.08 17.54
C ASN A 53 5.52 4.87 17.72
N VAL A 54 4.42 4.84 16.96
CA VAL A 54 3.46 3.73 16.99
C VAL A 54 3.51 2.85 15.74
N GLY A 55 4.31 3.23 14.75
CA GLY A 55 4.51 2.47 13.54
C GLY A 55 4.91 3.32 12.34
N PHE A 56 4.96 2.67 11.19
CA PHE A 56 5.28 3.31 9.92
C PHE A 56 4.61 2.61 8.73
N CYS A 57 4.60 3.31 7.60
CA CYS A 57 4.05 2.82 6.35
C CYS A 57 4.95 3.22 5.18
N ILE A 58 5.11 2.30 4.22
CA ILE A 58 5.75 2.56 2.94
C ILE A 58 4.73 2.29 1.85
N ALA A 59 4.58 3.24 0.93
CA ALA A 59 3.71 3.10 -0.23
C ALA A 59 4.40 3.61 -1.50
N PHE A 60 3.89 3.17 -2.65
CA PHE A 60 4.38 3.58 -3.96
C PHE A 60 3.24 4.02 -4.86
N ILE A 61 3.28 5.25 -5.37
CA ILE A 61 2.41 5.67 -6.47
C ILE A 61 3.05 5.21 -7.78
N VAL A 62 2.37 4.33 -8.49
CA VAL A 62 2.73 3.82 -9.82
C VAL A 62 2.00 4.63 -10.89
N ASP A 63 2.75 5.40 -11.69
CA ASP A 63 2.22 6.14 -12.83
C ASP A 63 2.21 5.29 -14.10
N LYS A 64 1.02 4.80 -14.45
CA LYS A 64 0.78 4.02 -15.67
C LYS A 64 0.59 4.90 -16.92
N THR A 65 0.63 6.23 -16.79
CA THR A 65 0.44 7.18 -17.89
C THR A 65 1.73 7.56 -18.60
N LEU A 66 2.90 7.27 -18.01
CA LEU A 66 4.23 7.35 -18.63
C LEU A 66 4.37 6.34 -19.80
N THR A 67 3.54 6.55 -20.80
CA THR A 67 3.29 5.67 -21.96
C THR A 67 3.68 6.36 -23.26
N LYS A 68 3.99 7.65 -23.23
CA LYS A 68 4.25 8.47 -24.43
C LYS A 68 5.38 9.47 -24.19
N ALA A 69 6.61 9.05 -24.46
CA ALA A 69 7.68 9.99 -24.80
C ALA A 69 8.40 9.41 -26.03
N GLY A 70 8.19 10.05 -27.19
CA GLY A 70 9.03 9.92 -28.37
C GLY A 70 8.81 8.68 -29.24
N GLY A 71 8.16 8.88 -30.39
CA GLY A 71 8.43 8.22 -31.67
C GLY A 71 8.87 6.76 -31.66
N ALA A 72 7.92 5.81 -31.62
CA ALA A 72 8.15 4.51 -32.22
C ALA A 72 6.85 4.04 -32.89
N LYS A 73 6.83 4.13 -34.22
CA LYS A 73 5.90 3.41 -35.08
C LYS A 73 6.18 1.91 -34.86
N GLY A 74 5.28 1.23 -34.15
CA GLY A 74 5.29 -0.24 -34.02
C GLY A 74 5.44 -0.75 -32.58
N GLY A 75 4.39 -1.38 -32.06
CA GLY A 75 4.45 -2.23 -30.87
C GLY A 75 3.68 -1.68 -29.66
N ARG A 76 2.56 -2.35 -29.35
CA ARG A 76 1.66 -2.11 -28.20
C ARG A 76 2.29 -2.45 -26.83
N ARG A 77 3.48 -1.93 -26.49
CA ARG A 77 4.09 -2.18 -25.16
C ARG A 77 3.96 -0.94 -24.28
N ARG A 78 3.26 -1.08 -23.16
CA ARG A 78 3.15 -0.02 -22.15
C ARG A 78 4.52 0.10 -21.45
N ARG A 79 5.16 1.27 -21.54
CA ARG A 79 6.53 1.48 -21.03
C ARG A 79 6.62 1.22 -19.52
N TRP A 80 5.66 1.73 -18.73
CA TRP A 80 5.61 1.52 -17.27
C TRP A 80 5.73 0.05 -16.84
N ILE A 81 5.00 -0.86 -17.50
CA ILE A 81 5.06 -2.29 -17.14
C ILE A 81 6.26 -2.98 -17.76
N THR A 82 6.78 -2.47 -18.87
CA THR A 82 8.02 -2.97 -19.46
C THR A 82 9.23 -2.52 -18.64
N GLU A 83 9.16 -1.39 -17.95
CA GLU A 83 10.17 -0.84 -17.04
C GLU A 83 10.13 -1.58 -15.71
N LEU A 84 8.97 -1.62 -15.05
CA LEU A 84 8.79 -2.33 -13.78
C LEU A 84 8.99 -3.84 -13.87
N LEU A 85 8.69 -4.45 -15.03
CA LEU A 85 8.80 -5.89 -15.23
C LEU A 85 9.92 -6.24 -16.22
N ARG A 86 10.84 -5.30 -16.53
CA ARG A 86 11.91 -5.49 -17.53
C ARG A 86 12.78 -6.67 -17.19
N ASP A 87 13.08 -6.80 -15.90
CA ASP A 87 13.89 -7.87 -15.38
C ASP A 87 12.98 -8.91 -14.75
N VAL A 88 13.04 -10.13 -15.30
CA VAL A 88 12.39 -11.30 -14.72
C VAL A 88 12.84 -11.51 -13.26
N TYR A 89 13.99 -10.92 -12.90
CA TYR A 89 14.67 -10.93 -11.60
C TYR A 89 14.46 -9.70 -10.70
N ASP A 90 13.69 -8.67 -11.11
CA ASP A 90 13.35 -7.59 -10.17
C ASP A 90 12.35 -8.16 -9.14
N GLU A 91 12.90 -8.54 -7.99
CA GLU A 91 12.16 -9.09 -6.84
C GLU A 91 11.47 -8.01 -6.01
N SER A 92 11.43 -6.74 -6.46
CA SER A 92 10.70 -5.71 -5.76
C SER A 92 9.24 -6.12 -5.56
N GLU A 93 8.73 -5.90 -4.34
CA GLU A 93 7.33 -6.21 -4.02
C GLU A 93 6.35 -5.42 -4.88
N VAL A 94 6.79 -4.28 -5.41
CA VAL A 94 6.04 -3.52 -6.42
C VAL A 94 5.87 -4.31 -7.71
N ALA A 95 6.95 -4.87 -8.26
CA ALA A 95 6.88 -5.71 -9.45
C ALA A 95 6.01 -6.95 -9.23
N LYS A 96 6.13 -7.60 -8.06
CA LYS A 96 5.33 -8.79 -7.70
C LYS A 96 3.83 -8.48 -7.66
N LEU A 97 3.40 -7.42 -6.97
CA LEU A 97 1.99 -7.03 -6.94
C LEU A 97 1.47 -6.61 -8.32
N MET A 98 2.25 -5.84 -9.08
CA MET A 98 1.86 -5.43 -10.43
C MET A 98 1.71 -6.62 -11.39
N ARG A 99 2.56 -7.66 -11.29
CA ARG A 99 2.41 -8.94 -12.05
C ARG A 99 1.14 -9.70 -11.68
N ALA A 100 0.68 -9.58 -10.45
CA ALA A 100 -0.56 -10.20 -9.99
C ALA A 100 -1.80 -9.45 -10.51
N LEU A 101 -1.69 -8.13 -10.70
CA LEU A 101 -2.76 -7.28 -11.23
C LEU A 101 -2.84 -7.27 -12.77
N PHE A 102 -1.69 -7.29 -13.44
CA PHE A 102 -1.56 -7.08 -14.88
C PHE A 102 -0.70 -8.16 -15.54
N ASN A 103 -1.02 -8.50 -16.79
CA ASN A 103 -0.15 -9.33 -17.62
C ASN A 103 1.03 -8.51 -18.18
N ARG A 104 2.00 -9.16 -18.84
CA ARG A 104 3.17 -8.49 -19.44
C ARG A 104 2.85 -7.40 -20.48
N GLY A 105 1.63 -7.41 -21.05
CA GLY A 105 1.15 -6.35 -21.95
C GLY A 105 0.52 -5.16 -21.22
N GLY A 106 0.44 -5.21 -19.89
CA GLY A 106 -0.20 -4.21 -19.05
C GLY A 106 -1.73 -4.25 -19.09
N ALA A 107 -2.32 -5.34 -19.59
CA ALA A 107 -3.74 -5.58 -19.49
C ALA A 107 -4.06 -6.27 -18.16
N ARG A 108 -5.19 -5.90 -17.55
CA ARG A 108 -5.68 -6.49 -16.29
C ARG A 108 -5.88 -8.00 -16.45
N ARG A 109 -5.58 -8.77 -15.41
CA ARG A 109 -5.86 -10.21 -15.43
C ARG A 109 -7.37 -10.51 -15.44
N PRO A 110 -7.84 -11.60 -16.08
CA PRO A 110 -9.27 -11.93 -16.17
C PRO A 110 -9.98 -12.05 -14.82
N ALA A 111 -9.31 -12.60 -13.79
CA ALA A 111 -9.86 -12.73 -12.45
C ALA A 111 -10.25 -11.38 -11.81
N LEU A 112 -9.65 -10.28 -12.29
CA LEU A 112 -9.85 -8.93 -11.76
C LEU A 112 -10.88 -8.12 -12.56
N ARG A 113 -11.62 -8.75 -13.48
CA ARG A 113 -12.70 -8.10 -14.24
C ARG A 113 -13.74 -7.40 -13.36
N PRO A 114 -14.19 -7.95 -12.21
CA PRO A 114 -15.14 -7.26 -11.33
C PRO A 114 -14.62 -5.92 -10.79
N PHE A 115 -13.29 -5.78 -10.68
CA PHE A 115 -12.63 -4.59 -10.13
C PHE A 115 -12.04 -3.68 -11.22
N ALA A 116 -12.49 -3.84 -12.47
CA ALA A 116 -11.95 -3.14 -13.63
C ALA A 116 -11.94 -1.62 -13.43
N ALA A 117 -13.03 -1.03 -12.93
CA ALA A 117 -13.14 0.41 -12.71
C ALA A 117 -12.06 0.94 -11.75
N GLN A 118 -11.83 0.24 -10.63
CA GLN A 118 -10.83 0.59 -9.62
C GLN A 118 -9.40 0.53 -10.22
N LEU A 119 -9.12 -0.49 -11.03
CA LEU A 119 -7.80 -0.69 -11.64
C LEU A 119 -7.55 0.12 -12.93
N GLN A 120 -8.55 0.85 -13.44
CA GLN A 120 -8.47 1.53 -14.74
C GLN A 120 -7.64 2.81 -14.71
N GLY A 121 -7.61 3.51 -13.56
CA GLY A 121 -7.01 4.84 -13.42
C GLY A 121 -5.58 4.93 -13.94
N GLY A 122 -5.15 6.13 -14.35
CA GLY A 122 -3.79 6.36 -14.84
C GLY A 122 -2.70 6.09 -13.80
N ARG A 123 -3.05 6.13 -12.50
CA ARG A 123 -2.14 5.88 -11.38
C ARG A 123 -2.74 4.86 -10.41
N LEU A 124 -1.90 4.06 -9.78
CA LEU A 124 -2.26 3.16 -8.68
C LEU A 124 -1.34 3.41 -7.50
N CYS A 125 -1.84 3.31 -6.27
CA CYS A 125 -0.99 3.38 -5.09
C CYS A 125 -0.85 1.97 -4.52
N GLN A 126 0.37 1.47 -4.38
CA GLN A 126 0.63 0.25 -3.64
C GLN A 126 0.94 0.60 -2.20
N LEU A 127 0.20 0.03 -1.25
CA LEU A 127 0.62 -0.04 0.15
C LEU A 127 1.50 -1.29 0.28
N ASP A 128 2.80 -1.05 0.49
CA ASP A 128 3.82 -2.09 0.44
C ASP A 128 4.11 -2.63 1.84
N THR A 129 4.49 -1.74 2.75
CA THR A 129 4.76 -2.06 4.14
C THR A 129 3.82 -1.26 5.04
N PHE A 130 3.24 -1.94 6.04
CA PHE A 130 2.45 -1.32 7.08
C PHE A 130 2.73 -2.04 8.39
N ILE A 131 3.40 -1.36 9.32
CA ILE A 131 3.77 -1.92 10.61
C ILE A 131 3.23 -1.02 11.70
N VAL A 132 2.57 -1.65 12.67
CA VAL A 132 2.22 -1.05 13.96
C VAL A 132 3.12 -1.70 14.99
N GLU A 133 3.68 -0.93 15.91
CA GLU A 133 4.55 -1.48 16.96
C GLU A 133 3.78 -2.48 17.84
N PRO A 134 4.39 -3.61 18.26
CA PRO A 134 3.71 -4.71 18.94
C PRO A 134 2.81 -4.29 20.12
N GLN A 135 3.28 -3.36 20.96
CA GLN A 135 2.57 -2.85 22.13
C GLN A 135 1.28 -2.07 21.79
N PHE A 136 1.10 -1.63 20.54
CA PHE A 136 -0.09 -0.90 20.10
C PHE A 136 -1.05 -1.76 19.26
N ARG A 137 -0.74 -3.06 19.08
CA ARG A 137 -1.60 -4.03 18.39
C ARG A 137 -2.71 -4.54 19.32
N GLY A 138 -3.61 -5.36 18.79
CA GLY A 138 -4.53 -6.16 19.62
C GLY A 138 -5.89 -5.52 19.95
N GLY A 139 -6.34 -4.52 19.19
CA GLY A 139 -7.72 -4.00 19.30
C GLY A 139 -7.84 -2.55 19.78
N ASN A 140 -6.73 -1.85 19.99
CA ASN A 140 -6.70 -0.44 20.43
C ASN A 140 -7.11 0.58 19.35
N GLY A 141 -7.56 0.12 18.17
CA GLY A 141 -7.92 0.98 17.04
C GLY A 141 -6.74 1.67 16.32
N ILE A 142 -5.53 1.66 16.91
CA ILE A 142 -4.33 2.34 16.36
C ILE A 142 -4.06 1.95 14.90
N GLY A 143 -4.06 0.67 14.56
CA GLY A 143 -3.80 0.25 13.17
C GLY A 143 -4.82 0.78 12.16
N ALA A 144 -6.11 0.81 12.51
CA ALA A 144 -7.14 1.39 11.65
C ALA A 144 -6.95 2.91 11.53
N MET A 145 -6.60 3.57 12.63
CA MET A 145 -6.28 4.99 12.66
C MET A 145 -5.09 5.36 11.77
N CYS A 146 -3.99 4.59 11.81
CA CYS A 146 -2.83 4.81 10.94
C CYS A 146 -3.22 4.69 9.46
N LEU A 147 -3.99 3.66 9.09
CA LEU A 147 -4.48 3.49 7.72
C LEU A 147 -5.39 4.65 7.28
N ASP A 148 -6.35 5.06 8.12
CA ASP A 148 -7.22 6.16 7.78
C ASP A 148 -6.46 7.49 7.63
N SER A 149 -5.43 7.72 8.46
CA SER A 149 -4.54 8.87 8.31
C SER A 149 -3.77 8.84 6.99
N PHE A 150 -3.21 7.67 6.63
CA PHE A 150 -2.59 7.46 5.33
C PHE A 150 -3.53 7.80 4.16
N HIS A 151 -4.74 7.24 4.15
CA HIS A 151 -5.74 7.52 3.11
C HIS A 151 -6.14 9.01 3.07
N ALA A 152 -6.29 9.66 4.23
CA ALA A 152 -6.66 11.07 4.31
C ALA A 152 -5.55 12.03 3.82
N LEU A 153 -4.28 11.62 3.91
CA LEU A 153 -3.14 12.41 3.46
C LEU A 153 -2.90 12.31 1.95
N LEU A 154 -3.26 11.19 1.30
CA LEU A 154 -3.02 10.97 -0.13
C LEU A 154 -3.60 12.08 -1.04
N PRO A 155 -4.84 12.57 -0.86
CA PRO A 155 -5.38 13.67 -1.67
C PRO A 155 -4.72 15.02 -1.37
N ARG A 156 -4.11 15.16 -0.19
CA ARG A 156 -3.46 16.39 0.29
C ARG A 156 -2.02 16.51 -0.19
N LEU A 157 -1.48 15.48 -0.85
CA LEU A 157 -0.18 15.55 -1.53
C LEU A 157 -0.19 16.73 -2.53
N GLY A 158 0.81 17.61 -2.45
CA GLY A 158 0.85 18.82 -3.25
C GLY A 158 1.02 18.57 -4.76
N GLY A 159 0.44 19.46 -5.58
CA GLY A 159 0.65 19.49 -7.03
C GLY A 159 0.26 18.19 -7.74
N ARG A 160 1.15 17.68 -8.59
CA ARG A 160 0.90 16.44 -9.35
C ARG A 160 0.94 15.17 -8.49
N MET A 161 1.36 15.27 -7.23
CA MET A 161 1.45 14.12 -6.32
C MET A 161 0.12 13.82 -5.63
N ALA A 162 -0.83 14.76 -5.62
CA ALA A 162 -2.21 14.53 -5.14
C ALA A 162 -2.77 13.22 -5.70
N TYR A 163 -3.23 12.34 -4.82
CA TYR A 163 -3.70 11.01 -5.17
C TYR A 163 -5.11 10.74 -4.66
N SER A 164 -6.01 10.38 -5.60
CA SER A 164 -7.43 10.09 -5.36
C SER A 164 -7.87 8.83 -6.13
N GLY A 165 -7.02 7.82 -6.15
CA GLY A 165 -7.22 6.58 -6.90
C GLY A 165 -7.36 5.36 -5.99
N THR A 166 -7.15 4.19 -6.56
CA THR A 166 -7.18 2.93 -5.81
C THR A 166 -5.82 2.59 -5.18
N VAL A 167 -5.81 2.48 -3.86
CA VAL A 167 -4.74 1.84 -3.09
C VAL A 167 -4.92 0.33 -3.16
N VAL A 168 -3.86 -0.40 -3.51
CA VAL A 168 -3.80 -1.86 -3.57
C VAL A 168 -2.74 -2.41 -2.61
N LEU A 169 -2.94 -3.60 -2.10
CA LEU A 169 -1.99 -4.28 -1.20
C LEU A 169 -2.08 -5.81 -1.34
N SER A 170 -1.04 -6.49 -0.85
CA SER A 170 -0.98 -7.95 -0.74
C SER A 170 -0.78 -8.35 0.71
N PRO A 171 -1.83 -8.69 1.47
CA PRO A 171 -1.68 -9.10 2.86
C PRO A 171 -0.87 -10.40 2.97
N GLY A 172 0.04 -10.44 3.94
CA GLY A 172 0.65 -11.67 4.41
C GLY A 172 1.89 -12.12 3.65
N MET A 173 2.86 -11.22 3.47
CA MET A 173 4.21 -11.64 3.14
C MET A 173 4.77 -12.53 4.26
N PRO A 174 5.38 -13.70 3.94
CA PRO A 174 5.84 -14.66 4.94
C PRO A 174 6.72 -14.05 6.04
N GLU A 175 7.61 -13.10 5.70
CA GLU A 175 8.48 -12.47 6.69
C GLU A 175 7.70 -11.60 7.70
N ILE A 176 6.65 -10.90 7.23
CA ILE A 176 5.80 -10.05 8.07
C ILE A 176 4.84 -10.90 8.92
N CYS A 177 4.26 -11.95 8.33
CA CYS A 177 3.41 -12.90 9.05
C CYS A 177 4.13 -13.58 10.21
N ALA A 178 5.41 -13.96 10.03
CA ALA A 178 6.19 -14.58 11.09
C ALA A 178 6.46 -13.63 12.27
N ALA A 179 6.67 -12.34 12.00
CA ALA A 179 6.87 -11.33 13.05
C ALA A 179 5.56 -10.96 13.76
N ASP A 180 4.44 -10.89 13.03
CA ASP A 180 3.15 -10.46 13.58
C ASP A 180 2.36 -11.60 14.22
N PHE A 181 2.61 -12.84 13.79
CA PHE A 181 1.91 -14.04 14.24
C PHE A 181 2.89 -15.22 14.40
N PRO A 182 3.78 -15.18 15.41
CA PRO A 182 4.74 -16.26 15.62
C PRO A 182 4.03 -17.59 15.84
N GLY A 183 4.44 -18.62 15.09
CA GLY A 183 3.88 -19.98 15.16
C GLY A 183 2.52 -20.17 14.47
N VAL A 184 2.02 -19.16 13.75
CA VAL A 184 0.80 -19.28 12.93
C VAL A 184 1.18 -19.56 11.48
N GLU A 185 0.51 -20.54 10.85
CA GLU A 185 0.68 -20.81 9.42
C GLU A 185 0.40 -19.57 8.56
N ASN A 186 1.21 -19.35 7.52
CA ASN A 186 1.14 -18.17 6.66
C ASN A 186 -0.26 -17.90 6.10
N LEU A 187 -1.00 -18.95 5.74
CA LEU A 187 -2.37 -18.82 5.24
C LEU A 187 -3.33 -18.30 6.32
N ALA A 188 -3.20 -18.78 7.55
CA ALA A 188 -4.03 -18.33 8.67
C ALA A 188 -3.69 -16.89 9.08
N ALA A 189 -2.41 -16.53 9.08
CA ALA A 189 -1.96 -15.15 9.29
C ALA A 189 -2.49 -14.21 8.20
N GLY A 190 -2.38 -14.62 6.92
CA GLY A 190 -2.96 -13.88 5.78
C GLY A 190 -4.47 -13.65 5.92
N LYS A 191 -5.24 -14.68 6.32
CA LYS A 191 -6.69 -14.54 6.59
C LYS A 191 -7.00 -13.52 7.69
N LYS A 192 -6.21 -13.47 8.77
CA LYS A 192 -6.37 -12.46 9.84
C LYS A 192 -6.09 -11.04 9.32
N LEU A 193 -5.05 -10.87 8.50
CA LEU A 193 -4.75 -9.57 7.87
C LEU A 193 -5.85 -9.14 6.90
N VAL A 194 -6.39 -10.06 6.10
CA VAL A 194 -7.55 -9.79 5.23
C VAL A 194 -8.74 -9.28 6.04
N GLN A 195 -9.06 -9.91 7.19
CA GLN A 195 -10.13 -9.42 8.07
C GLN A 195 -9.84 -8.02 8.62
N PHE A 196 -8.60 -7.73 9.02
CA PHE A 196 -8.21 -6.40 9.47
C PHE A 196 -8.39 -5.35 8.38
N TYR A 197 -7.82 -5.55 7.19
CA TYR A 197 -7.94 -4.61 6.08
C TYR A 197 -9.38 -4.46 5.59
N SER A 198 -10.18 -5.52 5.65
CA SER A 198 -11.61 -5.47 5.30
C SER A 198 -12.40 -4.53 6.21
N ARG A 199 -12.13 -4.56 7.53
CA ARG A 199 -12.70 -3.60 8.49
C ARG A 199 -12.24 -2.16 8.22
N CYS A 200 -11.08 -1.99 7.61
CA CYS A 200 -10.54 -0.71 7.16
C CYS A 200 -11.01 -0.34 5.74
N GLY A 201 -12.07 -0.96 5.22
CA GLY A 201 -12.68 -0.61 3.94
C GLY A 201 -12.01 -1.16 2.68
N TYR A 202 -11.02 -2.07 2.81
CA TYR A 202 -10.45 -2.75 1.65
C TYR A 202 -11.33 -3.91 1.20
N GLN A 203 -11.44 -4.07 -0.12
CA GLN A 203 -12.16 -5.17 -0.75
C GLN A 203 -11.17 -6.24 -1.19
N LEU A 204 -11.44 -7.51 -0.87
CA LEU A 204 -10.66 -8.64 -1.37
C LEU A 204 -10.93 -8.83 -2.87
N TYR A 205 -9.88 -8.75 -3.69
CA TYR A 205 -9.96 -8.95 -5.12
C TYR A 205 -9.73 -10.41 -5.51
N THR A 206 -8.74 -11.04 -4.91
CA THR A 206 -8.40 -12.46 -5.10
C THR A 206 -7.64 -12.97 -3.89
N GLY A 207 -7.62 -14.28 -3.69
CA GLY A 207 -6.84 -14.95 -2.65
C GLY A 207 -6.46 -16.36 -3.09
N PRO A 208 -5.55 -17.02 -2.35
CA PRO A 208 -5.14 -18.39 -2.63
C PRO A 208 -6.36 -19.30 -2.78
N LYS A 209 -6.37 -20.08 -3.85
CA LYS A 209 -7.16 -21.31 -3.91
C LYS A 209 -6.31 -22.40 -3.26
N ASP A 210 -6.95 -23.37 -2.62
CA ASP A 210 -6.35 -24.28 -1.63
C ASP A 210 -5.12 -25.11 -2.09
N ASP A 211 -4.60 -24.96 -3.32
CA ASP A 211 -3.44 -25.68 -3.87
C ASP A 211 -2.52 -24.84 -4.79
N ASP A 212 -2.63 -23.49 -4.81
CA ASP A 212 -1.80 -22.65 -5.70
C ASP A 212 -0.90 -21.70 -4.90
N ASP A 213 0.35 -22.12 -4.68
CA ASP A 213 1.41 -21.38 -3.97
C ASP A 213 1.71 -20.00 -4.59
N GLU A 214 1.31 -19.76 -5.85
CA GLU A 214 1.50 -18.45 -6.51
C GLU A 214 0.38 -17.45 -6.20
N THR A 215 -0.78 -17.89 -5.69
CA THR A 215 -1.95 -17.03 -5.55
C THR A 215 -1.95 -16.30 -4.20
N ARG A 216 -1.51 -15.03 -4.22
CA ARG A 216 -1.53 -14.15 -3.04
C ARG A 216 -2.91 -13.56 -2.78
N PHE A 217 -3.19 -13.19 -1.53
CA PHE A 217 -4.28 -12.27 -1.23
C PHE A 217 -3.98 -10.92 -1.87
N ILE A 218 -4.95 -10.35 -2.58
CA ILE A 218 -4.85 -9.00 -3.14
C ILE A 218 -6.09 -8.24 -2.72
N MET A 219 -5.90 -7.05 -2.18
CA MET A 219 -7.01 -6.19 -1.77
C MET A 219 -6.84 -4.79 -2.32
N GLY A 220 -7.94 -4.05 -2.46
CA GLY A 220 -7.89 -2.63 -2.80
C GLY A 220 -8.98 -1.78 -2.15
N ARG A 221 -8.68 -0.50 -1.95
CA ARG A 221 -9.57 0.55 -1.42
C ARG A 221 -9.39 1.80 -2.28
N THR A 222 -10.50 2.40 -2.71
CA THR A 222 -10.45 3.69 -3.44
C THR A 222 -10.49 4.83 -2.44
N VAL A 223 -9.60 5.80 -2.62
CA VAL A 223 -9.50 7.04 -1.84
C VAL A 223 -10.56 8.04 -2.28
#